data_AF-A0AAD9J786-F1
#
_entry.id   AF-A0AAD9J786-F1
#
_cell.length_a   1.000
_cell.length_b   1.000
_cell.length_c   1.000
_cell.angle_alpha   90.00
_cell.angle_beta   90.00
_cell.angle_gamma   90.00
#
_symmetry.space_group_name_H-M   'P 1'
#
loop_
_entity.id
_entity.type
_entity.pdbx_description
1 polymer ?
#
loop_
_entity_poly.entity_id
_entity_poly.type
_entity_poly.pdbx_seq_one_letter_code
_entity_poly.pdbx_strand_id
1 'polypeptide(L)'
;ITKVPLLSCDVYSDCSQCVLTRDPLGCGWCKDKCTRNEQCTGNFSPDSCPPVLYNFLPKSGPLEGGTLLTIHGKYFGNATASRKLTQATVTVAYQECDILHRNTSVILCRTSSAPNSTDREVQVEVMDMTNTTEQFAIRGSDSSRHVSFSYKVPKIWSFMPAVGPKSGGTKLTITGQYLDIGSELAVT
;
A
#
# COMPACT_ATOMS: atom_id res chain seq x y z
N ILE A 1 25.67 -32.44 -29.58
CA ILE A 1 25.25 -31.01 -29.61
C ILE A 1 23.97 -30.91 -28.79
N THR A 2 24.04 -30.30 -27.61
CA THR A 2 22.89 -30.10 -26.74
C THR A 2 22.18 -28.82 -27.19
N LYS A 3 20.94 -28.94 -27.67
CA LYS A 3 20.10 -27.79 -28.00
C LYS A 3 19.27 -27.45 -26.77
N VAL A 4 19.56 -26.31 -26.15
CA VAL A 4 18.73 -25.76 -25.06
C VAL A 4 17.69 -24.84 -25.71
N PRO A 5 16.39 -24.98 -25.42
CA PRO A 5 15.38 -24.08 -25.95
C PRO A 5 15.66 -22.66 -25.44
N LEU A 6 15.66 -21.69 -26.35
CA LEU A 6 15.60 -20.27 -25.98
C LEU A 6 14.21 -20.02 -25.40
N LEU A 7 14.12 -19.82 -24.09
CA LEU A 7 12.85 -19.45 -23.48
C LEU A 7 12.56 -17.98 -23.82
N SER A 8 11.33 -17.68 -24.24
CA SER A 8 10.91 -16.28 -24.38
C SER A 8 10.63 -15.71 -23.00
N CYS A 9 11.07 -14.48 -22.72
CA CYS A 9 10.78 -13.79 -21.47
C CYS A 9 9.26 -13.67 -21.22
N ASP A 10 8.46 -13.60 -22.29
CA ASP A 10 6.99 -13.42 -22.24
C ASP A 10 6.23 -14.58 -21.58
N VAL A 11 6.91 -15.70 -21.30
CA VAL A 11 6.34 -16.86 -20.61
C VAL A 11 6.09 -16.55 -19.12
N TYR A 12 6.81 -15.57 -18.55
CA TYR A 12 6.67 -15.19 -17.14
C TYR A 12 5.71 -14.03 -16.95
N SER A 13 4.62 -14.28 -16.22
CA SER A 13 3.62 -13.27 -15.86
C SER A 13 3.89 -12.60 -14.52
N ASP A 14 4.89 -13.08 -13.76
CA ASP A 14 5.21 -12.57 -12.44
C ASP A 14 6.65 -12.10 -12.37
N CYS A 15 6.86 -10.95 -11.72
CA CYS A 15 8.18 -10.32 -11.68
C CYS A 15 9.25 -11.19 -11.04
N SER A 16 8.97 -11.82 -9.89
CA SER A 16 9.95 -12.68 -9.22
C SER A 16 10.38 -13.83 -10.13
N GLN A 17 9.44 -14.47 -10.84
CA GLN A 17 9.77 -15.52 -11.80
C GLN A 17 10.63 -15.00 -12.94
N CYS A 18 10.32 -13.81 -13.46
CA CYS A 18 11.09 -13.17 -14.53
C CYS A 18 12.56 -12.97 -14.13
N VAL A 19 12.82 -12.32 -12.99
CA VAL A 19 14.18 -11.94 -12.57
C VAL A 19 15.00 -13.11 -12.00
N LEU A 20 14.34 -14.16 -11.47
CA LEU A 20 15.02 -15.31 -10.87
C LEU A 20 15.51 -16.36 -11.86
N THR A 21 15.01 -16.34 -13.09
CA THR A 21 15.38 -17.34 -14.11
C THR A 21 16.85 -17.31 -14.48
N ARG A 22 17.56 -16.19 -14.17
CA ARG A 22 18.97 -15.96 -14.54
C ARG A 22 19.21 -16.32 -16.01
N ASP A 23 18.22 -16.02 -16.86
CA ASP A 23 18.25 -16.38 -18.26
C ASP A 23 19.47 -15.72 -18.93
N PRO A 24 20.35 -16.47 -19.60
CA PRO A 24 21.49 -15.90 -20.32
C PRO A 24 21.08 -14.87 -21.39
N LEU A 25 19.79 -14.82 -21.78
CA LEU A 25 19.22 -13.83 -22.70
C LEU A 25 18.96 -12.45 -22.05
N GLY A 26 19.11 -12.31 -20.73
CA GLY A 26 18.97 -11.03 -20.03
C GLY A 26 17.52 -10.54 -19.92
N CYS A 27 16.59 -11.44 -19.58
CA CYS A 27 15.22 -11.05 -19.26
C CYS A 27 15.16 -10.14 -18.02
N GLY A 28 14.17 -9.25 -17.99
CA GLY A 28 13.90 -8.40 -16.83
C GLY A 28 12.47 -7.87 -16.86
N TRP A 29 12.09 -7.26 -15.75
CA TRP A 29 10.75 -6.72 -15.58
C TRP A 29 10.63 -5.33 -16.21
N CYS A 30 9.63 -5.13 -17.06
CA CYS A 30 9.34 -3.87 -17.73
C CYS A 30 7.89 -3.47 -17.46
N LYS A 31 7.68 -2.55 -16.52
CA LYS A 31 6.36 -2.10 -16.02
C LYS A 31 5.53 -3.24 -15.41
N ASP A 32 4.85 -4.01 -16.25
CA ASP A 32 3.87 -5.03 -15.91
C ASP A 32 4.12 -6.37 -16.62
N LYS A 33 5.22 -6.48 -17.38
CA LYS A 33 5.55 -7.69 -18.16
C LYS A 33 7.04 -8.02 -18.13
N CYS A 34 7.36 -9.30 -18.29
CA CYS A 34 8.72 -9.77 -18.45
C CYS A 34 9.15 -9.64 -19.92
N THR A 35 10.17 -8.84 -20.20
CA THR A 35 10.67 -8.62 -21.56
C THR A 35 12.19 -8.61 -21.59
N ARG A 36 12.77 -8.54 -22.80
CA ARG A 36 14.18 -8.16 -22.96
C ARG A 36 14.34 -6.66 -22.83
N ASN A 37 15.55 -6.21 -22.50
CA ASN A 37 15.89 -4.79 -22.37
C ASN A 37 15.57 -4.01 -23.67
N GLU A 38 15.94 -4.57 -24.83
CA GLU A 38 15.71 -3.95 -26.15
C GLU A 38 14.24 -3.76 -26.52
N GLN A 39 13.33 -4.51 -25.88
CA GLN A 39 11.89 -4.47 -26.13
C GLN A 39 11.14 -3.63 -25.09
N CYS A 40 11.84 -3.06 -24.11
CA CYS A 40 11.25 -2.27 -23.04
C CYS A 40 11.24 -0.78 -23.40
N THR A 41 10.05 -0.21 -23.54
CA THR A 41 9.86 1.25 -23.65
C THR A 41 9.47 1.83 -22.28
N GLY A 42 10.44 1.85 -21.35
CA GLY A 42 10.22 2.33 -19.99
C GLY A 42 11.32 1.92 -19.01
N ASN A 43 10.96 1.81 -17.73
CA ASN A 43 11.89 1.40 -16.69
C ASN A 43 12.07 -0.13 -16.75
N PHE A 44 13.30 -0.56 -17.03
CA PHE A 44 13.70 -1.96 -17.12
C PHE A 44 14.45 -2.37 -15.86
N SER A 45 13.97 -3.42 -15.20
CA SER A 45 14.52 -3.93 -13.95
C SER A 45 14.99 -5.38 -14.13
N PRO A 46 16.31 -5.62 -14.29
CA PRO A 46 16.83 -6.97 -14.52
C PRO A 46 16.85 -7.85 -13.26
N ASP A 47 16.92 -7.21 -12.09
CA ASP A 47 17.20 -7.85 -10.81
C ASP A 47 16.22 -7.45 -9.70
N SER A 48 15.19 -6.68 -10.06
CA SER A 48 14.31 -6.05 -9.09
C SER A 48 12.85 -6.01 -9.50
N CYS A 49 11.98 -6.03 -8.50
CA CYS A 49 10.54 -5.95 -8.66
C CYS A 49 9.98 -4.70 -7.98
N PRO A 50 9.17 -3.89 -8.69
CA PRO A 50 8.46 -2.78 -8.06
C PRO A 50 7.32 -3.30 -7.17
N PRO A 51 6.97 -2.58 -6.09
CA PRO A 51 5.76 -2.88 -5.32
C PRO A 51 4.53 -2.76 -6.21
N VAL A 52 3.50 -3.54 -5.89
CA VAL A 52 2.20 -3.46 -6.58
C VAL A 52 1.11 -3.27 -5.54
N LEU A 53 0.30 -2.22 -5.69
CA LEU A 53 -0.81 -1.89 -4.81
C LEU A 53 -2.13 -2.36 -5.44
N TYR A 54 -2.82 -3.29 -4.78
CA TYR A 54 -4.11 -3.80 -5.25
C TYR A 54 -5.28 -3.02 -4.67
N ASN A 55 -5.32 -2.84 -3.35
CA ASN A 55 -6.41 -2.17 -2.66
C ASN A 55 -5.96 -1.67 -1.28
N PHE A 56 -6.79 -0.87 -0.62
CA PHE A 56 -6.60 -0.46 0.76
C PHE A 56 -7.93 -0.18 1.46
N LEU A 57 -7.97 -0.26 2.79
CA LEU A 57 -9.14 0.05 3.61
C LEU A 57 -8.70 0.73 4.92
N PRO A 58 -9.49 1.66 5.49
CA PRO A 58 -10.73 2.24 4.94
C PRO A 58 -10.47 3.24 3.80
N LYS A 59 -11.53 3.72 3.14
CA LYS A 59 -11.44 4.71 2.04
C LYS A 59 -11.50 6.17 2.48
N SER A 60 -11.73 6.40 3.77
CA SER A 60 -11.79 7.75 4.32
C SER A 60 -11.46 7.76 5.81
N GLY A 61 -11.00 8.91 6.29
CA GLY A 61 -10.66 9.15 7.69
C GLY A 61 -10.81 10.62 8.09
N PRO A 62 -10.77 10.90 9.41
CA PRO A 62 -10.81 12.26 9.94
C PRO A 62 -9.55 13.08 9.59
N LEU A 63 -9.67 14.42 9.55
CA LEU A 63 -8.53 15.32 9.27
C LEU A 63 -7.42 15.24 10.30
N GLU A 64 -7.76 14.87 11.52
CA GLU A 64 -6.85 14.67 12.64
C GLU A 64 -5.89 13.48 12.39
N GLY A 65 -6.17 12.62 11.41
CA GLY A 65 -5.41 11.41 11.14
C GLY A 65 -5.79 10.29 12.09
N GLY A 66 -4.84 9.42 12.41
CA GLY A 66 -5.05 8.29 13.32
C GLY A 66 -5.80 7.11 12.71
N THR A 67 -6.19 7.17 11.43
CA THR A 67 -6.87 6.07 10.75
C THR A 67 -5.90 4.92 10.51
N LEU A 68 -6.26 3.73 10.97
CA LEU A 68 -5.51 2.51 10.71
C LEU A 68 -5.80 2.01 9.29
N LEU A 69 -4.87 2.25 8.38
CA LEU A 69 -4.97 1.89 6.97
C LEU A 69 -4.32 0.52 6.74
N THR A 70 -5.07 -0.38 6.13
CA THR A 70 -4.59 -1.69 5.65
C THR A 70 -4.44 -1.63 4.14
N ILE A 71 -3.22 -1.76 3.64
CA ILE A 71 -2.88 -1.74 2.21
C ILE A 71 -2.53 -3.15 1.77
N HIS A 72 -3.18 -3.63 0.72
CA HIS A 72 -2.99 -4.96 0.13
C HIS A 72 -2.25 -4.84 -1.20
N GLY A 73 -1.29 -5.73 -1.43
CA GLY A 73 -0.44 -5.70 -2.60
C GLY A 73 0.53 -6.87 -2.69
N LYS A 74 1.64 -6.63 -3.41
CA LYS A 74 2.75 -7.55 -3.57
C LYS A 74 4.08 -6.79 -3.59
N TYR A 75 5.16 -7.48 -3.25
CA TYR A 75 6.52 -6.93 -3.21
C TYR A 75 6.65 -5.74 -2.27
N PHE A 76 6.03 -5.80 -1.09
CA PHE A 76 6.24 -4.79 -0.05
C PHE A 76 7.46 -5.06 0.83
N GLY A 77 8.07 -6.24 0.72
CA GLY A 77 9.20 -6.66 1.55
C GLY A 77 8.80 -6.90 3.01
N ASN A 78 9.67 -7.52 3.80
CA ASN A 78 9.41 -7.73 5.22
C ASN A 78 10.06 -6.63 6.05
N ALA A 79 9.41 -6.14 7.11
CA ALA A 79 10.06 -5.24 8.07
C ALA A 79 11.07 -6.03 8.91
N THR A 80 12.27 -6.31 8.38
CA THR A 80 13.34 -6.93 9.16
C THR A 80 14.02 -5.90 10.06
N ALA A 81 14.62 -6.35 11.16
CA ALA A 81 15.17 -5.50 12.23
C ALA A 81 16.26 -4.49 11.76
N SER A 82 16.83 -4.67 10.57
CA SER A 82 17.77 -3.73 9.96
C SER A 82 17.05 -2.61 9.20
N ARG A 83 16.53 -1.61 9.94
CA ARG A 83 15.97 -0.35 9.39
C ARG A 83 16.89 0.38 8.41
N LYS A 84 18.19 0.09 8.43
CA LYS A 84 19.20 0.74 7.58
C LYS A 84 19.26 0.22 6.14
N LEU A 85 18.66 -0.95 5.84
CA LEU A 85 18.78 -1.62 4.54
C LEU A 85 17.43 -1.87 3.82
N THR A 86 16.31 -1.75 4.54
CA THR A 86 14.96 -1.93 3.98
C THR A 86 14.11 -0.70 4.33
N GLN A 87 13.91 0.20 3.38
CA GLN A 87 13.10 1.40 3.56
C GLN A 87 11.79 1.25 2.79
N ALA A 88 10.66 1.49 3.44
CA ALA A 88 9.41 1.77 2.73
C ALA A 88 8.80 3.03 3.29
N THR A 89 8.17 3.77 2.41
CA THR A 89 7.43 4.99 2.72
C THR A 89 6.03 4.83 2.14
N VAL A 90 5.04 5.22 2.93
CA VAL A 90 3.65 5.29 2.48
C VAL A 90 3.22 6.73 2.64
N THR A 91 2.66 7.31 1.59
CA THR A 91 2.11 8.67 1.64
C THR A 91 0.63 8.65 1.29
N VAL A 92 -0.14 9.41 2.07
CA VAL A 92 -1.60 9.55 1.93
C VAL A 92 -1.91 11.04 1.88
N ALA A 93 -2.35 11.53 0.73
CA ALA A 93 -2.57 12.96 0.49
C ALA A 93 -1.37 13.86 0.86
N TYR A 94 -0.16 13.46 0.44
CA TYR A 94 1.12 14.11 0.73
C TYR A 94 1.61 14.03 2.19
N GLN A 95 0.85 13.37 3.07
CA GLN A 95 1.25 13.15 4.45
C GLN A 95 1.85 11.75 4.59
N GLU A 96 2.99 11.64 5.28
CA GLU A 96 3.58 10.35 5.59
C GLU A 96 2.67 9.54 6.53
N CYS A 97 2.46 8.27 6.21
CA CYS A 97 1.71 7.31 7.01
C CYS A 97 2.70 6.48 7.84
N ASP A 98 2.48 6.43 9.16
CA ASP A 98 3.39 5.74 10.07
C ASP A 98 3.23 4.22 9.96
N ILE A 99 4.23 3.54 9.39
CA ILE A 99 4.16 2.10 9.12
C ILE A 99 4.32 1.32 10.42
N LEU A 100 3.25 0.65 10.83
CA LEU A 100 3.20 -0.18 12.05
C LEU A 100 3.63 -1.61 11.77
N HIS A 101 3.21 -2.16 10.63
CA HIS A 101 3.56 -3.50 10.20
C HIS A 101 3.67 -3.57 8.68
N ARG A 102 4.59 -4.37 8.19
CA ARG A 102 4.80 -4.62 6.76
C ARG A 102 5.31 -6.03 6.55
N ASN A 103 4.65 -6.75 5.66
CA ASN A 103 5.11 -8.01 5.10
C ASN A 103 5.02 -7.94 3.57
N THR A 104 5.27 -9.05 2.87
CA THR A 104 5.34 -9.10 1.40
C THR A 104 4.06 -8.69 0.67
N SER A 105 2.88 -8.76 1.32
CA SER A 105 1.58 -8.51 0.71
C SER A 105 0.69 -7.50 1.44
N VAL A 106 1.06 -7.10 2.66
CA VAL A 106 0.26 -6.20 3.48
C VAL A 106 1.15 -5.15 4.16
N ILE A 107 0.72 -3.89 4.07
CA ILE A 107 1.21 -2.80 4.91
C ILE A 107 0.08 -2.32 5.81
N LEU A 108 0.36 -2.22 7.10
CA LEU A 108 -0.49 -1.57 8.08
C LEU A 108 0.17 -0.25 8.48
N CYS A 109 -0.50 0.87 8.24
CA CYS A 109 0.02 2.18 8.61
C CYS A 109 -1.05 3.05 9.28
N ARG A 110 -0.62 4.02 10.08
CA ARG A 110 -1.50 4.99 10.71
C ARG A 110 -1.36 6.33 10.01
N THR A 111 -2.48 6.88 9.54
CA THR A 111 -2.47 8.16 8.82
C THR A 111 -2.08 9.32 9.74
N SER A 112 -1.32 10.26 9.22
CA SER A 112 -1.04 11.53 9.89
C SER A 112 -2.20 12.52 9.71
N SER A 113 -2.18 13.63 10.44
CA SER A 113 -3.14 14.71 10.22
C SER A 113 -2.95 15.35 8.85
N ALA A 114 -4.04 15.78 8.22
CA ALA A 114 -4.05 16.48 6.96
C ALA A 114 -4.58 17.91 7.14
N PRO A 115 -4.00 18.92 6.46
CA PRO A 115 -4.37 20.31 6.65
C PRO A 115 -5.78 20.63 6.13
N ASN A 116 -6.24 19.92 5.10
CA ASN A 116 -7.50 20.18 4.41
C ASN A 116 -8.17 18.86 4.00
N SER A 117 -9.50 18.91 3.84
CA SER A 117 -10.24 17.80 3.24
C SER A 117 -9.77 17.61 1.80
N THR A 118 -9.25 16.43 1.51
CA THR A 118 -8.63 16.10 0.23
C THR A 118 -9.03 14.71 -0.18
N ASP A 119 -9.05 14.47 -1.49
CA ASP A 119 -9.22 13.16 -2.08
C ASP A 119 -8.00 12.87 -2.96
N ARG A 120 -7.18 11.92 -2.53
CA ARG A 120 -5.87 11.64 -3.14
C ARG A 120 -5.54 10.16 -3.11
N GLU A 121 -4.75 9.74 -4.09
CA GLU A 121 -4.22 8.38 -4.13
C GLU A 121 -3.27 8.13 -2.95
N VAL A 122 -3.24 6.85 -2.54
CA VAL A 122 -2.23 6.32 -1.63
C VAL A 122 -1.03 5.91 -2.47
N GLN A 123 0.16 6.35 -2.09
CA GLN A 123 1.41 5.95 -2.75
C GLN A 123 2.24 5.10 -1.80
N VAL A 124 2.83 4.04 -2.35
CA VAL A 124 3.75 3.15 -1.65
C VAL A 124 5.05 3.14 -2.42
N GLU A 125 6.13 3.46 -1.74
CA GLU A 125 7.49 3.37 -2.27
C GLU A 125 8.29 2.40 -1.41
N VAL A 126 9.03 1.51 -2.05
CA VAL A 126 9.84 0.49 -1.38
C VAL A 126 11.23 0.49 -2.00
N MET A 127 12.23 0.55 -1.12
CA MET A 127 13.64 0.37 -1.42
C MET A 127 14.19 -0.69 -0.48
N ASP A 128 14.20 -1.94 -0.95
CA ASP A 128 14.81 -3.07 -0.28
C ASP A 128 16.03 -3.54 -1.07
N MET A 129 17.21 -3.26 -0.52
CA MET A 129 18.49 -3.68 -1.08
C MET A 129 18.98 -4.99 -0.48
N THR A 130 18.25 -5.57 0.47
CA THR A 130 18.65 -6.84 1.05
C THR A 130 18.42 -7.92 0.02
N ASN A 131 19.48 -8.65 -0.30
CA ASN A 131 19.39 -9.95 -0.94
C ASN A 131 18.79 -10.91 0.10
N THR A 132 17.52 -10.70 0.44
CA THR A 132 16.77 -11.60 1.30
C THR A 132 16.64 -12.94 0.60
N THR A 133 16.13 -13.94 1.31
CA THR A 133 15.81 -15.29 0.82
C THR A 133 15.22 -15.36 -0.59
N GLU A 134 14.58 -14.27 -1.04
CA GLU A 134 13.95 -14.08 -2.34
C GLU A 134 14.93 -13.96 -3.53
N GLN A 135 16.26 -13.82 -3.36
CA GLN A 135 17.25 -13.76 -4.46
C GLN A 135 17.08 -12.59 -5.48
N PHE A 136 16.16 -11.64 -5.24
CA PHE A 136 15.96 -10.41 -6.02
C PHE A 136 15.71 -9.19 -5.11
N ALA A 137 15.91 -7.98 -5.62
CA ALA A 137 15.69 -6.73 -4.88
C ALA A 137 14.27 -6.16 -5.09
N ILE A 138 13.77 -5.35 -4.14
CA ILE A 138 12.48 -4.66 -4.30
C ILE A 138 12.74 -3.17 -4.45
N ARG A 139 12.36 -2.60 -5.59
CA ARG A 139 12.64 -1.19 -5.91
C ARG A 139 11.54 -0.58 -6.76
N GLY A 140 10.99 0.53 -6.30
CA GLY A 140 10.08 1.37 -7.06
C GLY A 140 8.92 1.86 -6.22
N SER A 141 7.92 2.40 -6.91
CA SER A 141 6.71 2.90 -6.29
C SER A 141 5.48 2.51 -7.10
N ASP A 142 4.35 2.44 -6.41
CA ASP A 142 3.04 2.29 -7.03
C ASP A 142 2.02 3.15 -6.29
N SER A 143 0.94 3.49 -7.00
CA SER A 143 -0.14 4.31 -6.47
C SER A 143 -1.49 3.65 -6.67
N SER A 144 -2.45 4.03 -5.85
CA SER A 144 -3.78 3.47 -5.89
C SER A 144 -4.67 3.98 -7.03
N ARG A 145 -4.10 4.44 -8.16
CA ARG A 145 -4.64 5.03 -9.42
C ARG A 145 -6.17 5.18 -9.58
N HIS A 146 -6.95 4.15 -9.29
CA HIS A 146 -8.41 4.11 -9.48
C HIS A 146 -9.22 4.31 -8.19
N VAL A 147 -8.54 4.50 -7.05
CA VAL A 147 -9.16 4.64 -5.74
C VAL A 147 -8.38 5.64 -4.89
N SER A 148 -9.07 6.64 -4.39
CA SER A 148 -8.51 7.66 -3.52
C SER A 148 -8.89 7.43 -2.05
N PHE A 149 -8.05 7.94 -1.16
CA PHE A 149 -8.37 8.09 0.26
C PHE A 149 -8.88 9.52 0.48
N SER A 150 -10.03 9.64 1.14
CA SER A 150 -10.66 10.93 1.39
C SER A 150 -10.56 11.35 2.87
N TYR A 151 -9.91 12.47 3.13
CA TYR A 151 -9.99 13.12 4.44
C TYR A 151 -11.30 13.91 4.57
N LYS A 152 -12.07 13.62 5.62
CA LYS A 152 -13.39 14.22 5.85
C LYS A 152 -13.52 14.72 7.30
N VAL A 153 -14.42 15.66 7.53
CA VAL A 153 -14.75 16.15 8.87
C VAL A 153 -16.09 15.56 9.28
N PRO A 154 -16.15 14.72 10.33
CA PRO A 154 -17.40 14.18 10.83
C PRO A 154 -18.25 15.31 11.42
N LYS A 155 -19.54 15.34 11.12
CA LYS A 155 -20.47 16.37 11.62
C LYS A 155 -21.62 15.71 12.35
N ILE A 156 -21.76 15.99 13.64
CA ILE A 156 -22.91 15.54 14.43
C ILE A 156 -24.00 16.61 14.34
N TRP A 157 -25.24 16.20 14.07
CA TRP A 157 -26.41 17.08 14.00
C TRP A 157 -27.29 16.96 15.23
N SER A 158 -27.56 15.75 15.70
CA SER A 158 -28.40 15.53 16.88
C SER A 158 -28.15 14.17 17.51
N PHE A 159 -28.61 14.02 18.75
CA PHE A 159 -28.64 12.76 19.47
C PHE A 159 -30.02 12.55 20.09
N MET A 160 -30.49 11.30 20.10
CA MET A 160 -31.81 10.94 20.64
C MET A 160 -31.75 9.62 21.42
N PRO A 161 -32.30 9.55 22.65
CA PRO A 161 -32.95 10.63 23.40
C PRO A 161 -31.95 11.66 23.97
N ALA A 162 -32.42 12.88 24.25
CA ALA A 162 -31.58 13.96 24.81
C ALA A 162 -31.32 13.82 26.32
N VAL A 163 -32.10 12.97 26.99
CA VAL A 163 -32.03 12.73 28.44
C VAL A 163 -32.14 11.23 28.72
N GLY A 164 -31.53 10.80 29.82
CA GLY A 164 -31.54 9.41 30.26
C GLY A 164 -31.31 9.28 31.76
N PRO A 165 -31.61 8.11 32.36
CA PRO A 165 -31.40 7.88 33.79
C PRO A 165 -29.93 7.94 34.18
N LYS A 166 -29.66 8.40 35.42
CA LYS A 166 -28.30 8.46 35.99
C LYS A 166 -27.62 7.08 36.06
N SER A 167 -28.39 5.99 36.09
CA SER A 167 -27.90 4.62 36.07
C SER A 167 -27.27 4.20 34.74
N GLY A 168 -27.44 4.97 33.65
CA GLY A 168 -26.90 4.65 32.33
C GLY A 168 -27.74 3.63 31.55
N GLY A 169 -27.13 3.02 30.52
CA GLY A 169 -27.79 2.05 29.63
C GLY A 169 -28.71 2.66 28.57
N THR A 170 -28.79 3.99 28.48
CA THR A 170 -29.57 4.68 27.46
C THR A 170 -28.97 4.43 26.07
N LYS A 171 -29.75 3.82 25.18
CA LYS A 171 -29.36 3.67 23.77
C LYS A 171 -29.50 5.02 23.07
N LEU A 172 -28.37 5.64 22.76
CA LEU A 172 -28.33 6.89 22.00
C LEU A 172 -28.26 6.61 20.51
N THR A 173 -29.06 7.33 19.74
CA THR A 173 -28.97 7.41 18.28
C THR A 173 -28.38 8.76 17.93
N ILE A 174 -27.17 8.76 17.37
CA ILE A 174 -26.48 9.97 16.90
C ILE A 174 -26.70 10.07 15.40
N THR A 175 -27.16 11.22 14.93
CA THR A 175 -27.33 11.51 13.50
C THR A 175 -26.35 12.59 13.07
N GLY A 176 -25.90 12.49 11.82
CA GLY A 176 -24.83 13.34 11.31
C GLY A 176 -24.34 12.89 9.94
N GLN A 177 -23.17 13.39 9.58
CA GLN A 177 -22.48 13.13 8.33
C GLN A 177 -21.08 12.57 8.58
N TYR A 178 -20.66 11.60 7.78
CA TYR A 178 -19.34 10.97 7.85
C TYR A 178 -19.01 10.38 9.23
N LEU A 179 -20.02 9.83 9.90
CA LEU A 179 -19.86 9.19 11.21
C LEU A 179 -19.29 7.77 11.11
N ASP A 180 -19.03 7.29 9.88
CA ASP A 180 -18.52 5.96 9.53
C ASP A 180 -17.07 5.99 9.02
N ILE A 181 -16.42 7.15 9.04
CA ILE A 181 -15.03 7.31 8.58
C ILE A 181 -14.03 6.82 9.62
N GLY A 182 -12.82 6.50 9.17
CA GLY A 182 -11.74 6.03 10.02
C GLY A 182 -11.82 4.53 10.27
N SER A 183 -11.04 4.06 11.24
CA SER A 183 -10.91 2.63 11.58
C SER A 183 -11.58 2.26 12.89
N GLU A 184 -11.83 3.24 13.78
CA GLU A 184 -12.39 3.04 15.10
C GLU A 184 -13.32 4.20 15.44
N LEU A 185 -14.44 3.90 16.10
CA LEU A 185 -15.43 4.87 16.55
C LEU A 185 -15.44 4.89 18.08
N ALA A 186 -15.06 6.01 18.66
CA ALA A 186 -15.16 6.25 20.10
C ALA A 186 -16.11 7.41 20.37
N VAL A 187 -17.03 7.22 21.32
CA VAL A 187 -17.91 8.27 21.84
C VAL A 187 -17.42 8.57 23.26
N THR A 188 -16.78 9.72 23.44
CA THR A 188 -16.21 10.18 24.73
C THR A 188 -17.03 11.29 25.34
#